data_AF-A0A4S1GAI6-F1
#
_entry.id   AF-A0A4S1GAI6-F1
#
_cell.length_a   1.000
_cell.length_b   1.000
_cell.length_c   1.000
_cell.angle_alpha   90.00
_cell.angle_beta   90.00
_cell.angle_gamma   90.00
#
_symmetry.space_group_name_H-M   'P 1'
#
loop_
_entity.id
_entity.type
_entity.pdbx_description
1 polymer ?
#
loop_
_entity_poly.entity_id
_entity_poly.type
_entity_poly.pdbx_seq_one_letter_code
_entity_poly.pdbx_strand_id
1 'polypeptide(L)' 'RELINDLNVDEAAELVALAWVGRGDYEASEWIEAVAAARERANKRTAKYLLGLPQLADWLEEGLEAIGA' A
#
# COMPACT_ATOMS: atom_id res chain seq x y z
N ARG A 1 -15.51 0.63 -2.95
CA ARG A 1 -15.40 0.13 -1.56
C ARG A 1 -15.36 -1.40 -1.49
N GLU A 2 -16.01 -2.13 -2.41
CA GLU A 2 -15.96 -3.61 -2.44
C GLU A 2 -14.56 -4.13 -2.81
N LEU A 3 -13.91 -3.57 -3.84
CA LEU A 3 -12.60 -4.06 -4.31
C LEU A 3 -11.48 -4.13 -3.25
N ILE A 4 -11.37 -3.15 -2.33
CA ILE A 4 -10.31 -3.14 -1.29
C ILE A 4 -10.66 -4.12 -0.15
N ASN A 5 -11.94 -4.35 0.11
CA ASN A 5 -12.37 -5.28 1.17
C ASN A 5 -12.25 -6.75 0.74
N ASP A 6 -12.20 -7.01 -0.57
CA ASP A 6 -12.08 -8.36 -1.15
C ASP A 6 -10.62 -8.80 -1.32
N LEU A 7 -9.65 -7.91 -1.07
CA LEU A 7 -8.22 -8.24 -1.15
C LEU A 7 -7.84 -9.26 -0.09
N ASN A 8 -7.04 -10.24 -0.48
CA ASN A 8 -6.37 -11.11 0.46
C ASN A 8 -5.26 -10.34 1.23
N VAL A 9 -4.68 -10.98 2.25
CA VAL A 9 -3.68 -10.33 3.12
C VAL A 9 -2.47 -9.83 2.33
N ASP A 10 -2.04 -10.57 1.32
CA ASP A 10 -0.86 -10.25 0.52
C ASP A 10 -1.15 -9.08 -0.42
N GLU A 11 -2.28 -9.13 -1.14
CA GLU A 11 -2.73 -8.04 -2.02
C GLU A 11 -2.96 -6.73 -1.24
N ALA A 12 -3.56 -6.82 -0.04
CA ALA A 12 -3.76 -5.67 0.82
C ALA A 12 -2.43 -5.11 1.33
N ALA A 13 -1.44 -5.96 1.60
CA ALA A 13 -0.12 -5.53 2.02
C ALA A 13 0.65 -4.85 0.88
N GLU A 14 0.57 -5.37 -0.35
CA GLU A 14 1.15 -4.74 -1.53
C GLU A 14 0.53 -3.37 -1.79
N LEU A 15 -0.79 -3.23 -1.64
CA LEU A 15 -1.46 -1.95 -1.80
C LEU A 15 -1.06 -0.92 -0.72
N VAL A 16 -0.82 -1.38 0.51
CA VAL A 16 -0.29 -0.53 1.59
C VAL A 16 1.16 -0.13 1.31
N ALA A 17 2.00 -1.06 0.89
CA ALA A 17 3.40 -0.80 0.56
C ALA A 17 3.51 0.20 -0.60
N LEU A 18 2.67 0.05 -1.62
CA LEU A 18 2.58 0.98 -2.75
C LEU A 18 2.24 2.40 -2.29
N ALA A 19 1.24 2.55 -1.41
CA ALA A 19 0.89 3.85 -0.84
C ALA A 19 2.00 4.44 0.04
N TRP A 20 2.84 3.62 0.68
CA TRP A 20 3.99 4.09 1.46
C TRP A 20 5.15 4.54 0.56
N VAL A 21 5.38 3.85 -0.56
CA VAL A 21 6.38 4.25 -1.55
C VAL A 21 6.01 5.58 -2.18
N GLY A 22 4.77 5.73 -2.68
CA GLY A 22 4.34 7.02 -3.24
C GLY A 22 4.14 8.13 -2.20
N ARG A 23 4.17 7.82 -0.90
CA ARG A 23 4.25 8.84 0.17
C ARG A 23 5.70 9.23 0.49
N GLY A 24 6.68 8.43 0.06
CA GLY A 24 8.10 8.60 0.37
C GLY A 24 8.52 8.04 1.74
N ASP A 25 7.77 7.10 2.32
CA ASP A 25 8.23 6.41 3.54
C ASP A 25 9.27 5.32 3.24
N TYR A 26 9.24 4.80 2.00
CA TYR A 26 10.14 3.79 1.47
C TYR A 26 10.50 4.16 0.03
N GLU A 27 11.71 3.84 -0.39
CA GLU A 27 12.14 3.94 -1.78
C GLU A 27 11.65 2.73 -2.59
N ALA A 28 11.58 2.85 -3.92
CA ALA A 28 11.23 1.73 -4.79
C ALA A 28 12.19 0.53 -4.63
N SER A 29 13.46 0.79 -4.32
CA SER A 29 14.45 -0.26 -4.02
C SER A 29 14.18 -1.01 -2.72
N GLU A 30 13.36 -0.45 -1.83
CA GLU A 30 13.00 -1.01 -0.53
C GLU A 30 11.63 -1.73 -0.59
N TRP A 31 11.09 -1.97 -1.78
CA TRP A 31 9.78 -2.59 -2.00
C TRP A 31 9.54 -3.85 -1.15
N ILE A 32 10.51 -4.77 -1.13
CA ILE A 32 10.38 -6.04 -0.39
C ILE A 32 10.26 -5.79 1.12
N GLU A 33 10.97 -4.79 1.65
CA GLU A 33 10.87 -4.39 3.06
C GLU A 33 9.54 -3.72 3.34
N ALA A 34 9.09 -2.82 2.46
CA ALA A 34 7.79 -2.16 2.58
C ALA A 34 6.64 -3.18 2.61
N VAL A 35 6.66 -4.17 1.72
CA VAL A 35 5.68 -5.27 1.69
C VAL A 35 5.74 -6.12 2.95
N ALA A 36 6.94 -6.47 3.44
CA ALA A 36 7.09 -7.23 4.67
C ALA A 36 6.52 -6.46 5.89
N ALA A 37 6.86 -5.18 6.02
CA ALA A 37 6.34 -4.31 7.07
C ALA A 37 4.81 -4.12 6.97
N ALA A 38 4.27 -4.04 5.75
CA ALA A 38 2.83 -3.98 5.53
C ALA A 38 2.12 -5.28 5.92
N ARG A 39 2.72 -6.44 5.59
CA ARG A 39 2.22 -7.77 6.00
C ARG A 39 2.22 -7.94 7.52
N GLU A 40 3.28 -7.52 8.21
CA GLU A 40 3.35 -7.58 9.67
C GLU A 40 2.27 -6.72 10.35
N ARG A 41 1.92 -5.59 9.74
CA ARG A 41 0.85 -4.69 10.23
C ARG A 41 -0.54 -5.11 9.77
N ALA A 42 -0.65 -6.08 8.86
CA ALA A 42 -1.91 -6.47 8.24
C ALA A 42 -2.91 -6.98 9.29
N ASN A 43 -4.11 -6.41 9.25
CA ASN A 43 -5.20 -6.82 10.13
C ASN A 43 -6.55 -6.52 9.47
N LYS A 44 -7.66 -6.87 10.13
CA LYS A 44 -9.03 -6.66 9.61
C LYS A 44 -9.39 -5.19 9.31
N ARG A 45 -8.53 -4.23 9.62
CA ARG A 45 -8.73 -2.79 9.40
C ARG A 45 -7.86 -2.22 8.29
N THR A 46 -7.10 -3.01 7.54
CA THR A 46 -6.24 -2.52 6.44
C THR A 46 -7.04 -1.70 5.41
N ALA A 47 -8.22 -2.19 5.00
CA ALA A 47 -9.10 -1.45 4.10
C ALA A 47 -9.55 -0.11 4.70
N LYS A 48 -9.87 -0.07 5.99
CA LYS A 48 -10.23 1.18 6.69
C LYS A 48 -9.04 2.14 6.81
N TYR A 49 -7.83 1.60 7.00
CA TYR A 49 -6.60 2.39 7.03
C TYR A 49 -6.38 3.08 5.69
N LEU A 50 -6.37 2.33 4.59
CA LEU A 50 -6.21 2.86 3.24
C LEU A 50 -7.27 3.92 2.92
N LEU A 51 -8.55 3.60 3.14
CA LEU A 51 -9.66 4.54 2.91
C LEU A 51 -9.63 5.79 3.82
N GLY A 52 -8.81 5.77 4.88
CA GLY A 52 -8.58 6.91 5.77
C GLY A 52 -7.41 7.80 5.34
N LEU A 53 -6.63 7.41 4.33
CA LEU A 53 -5.53 8.18 3.79
C LEU A 53 -6.08 9.24 2.81
N PRO A 54 -5.96 10.55 3.12
CA PRO A 54 -6.61 11.61 2.32
C PRO A 54 -6.12 11.68 0.88
N GLN A 55 -4.83 11.37 0.65
CA GLN A 55 -4.16 11.43 -0.66
C GLN A 55 -3.85 10.02 -1.19
N LEU A 56 -4.67 9.02 -0.84
CA LEU A 56 -4.41 7.64 -1.25
C LEU A 56 -4.26 7.52 -2.78
N ALA A 57 -5.12 8.18 -3.56
CA ALA A 57 -5.08 8.08 -5.01
C ALA A 57 -3.73 8.57 -5.56
N ASP A 58 -3.30 9.77 -5.13
CA ASP A 58 -2.03 10.37 -5.54
C ASP A 58 -0.85 9.47 -5.14
N TRP A 59 -0.83 8.95 -3.90
CA TRP A 59 0.25 8.06 -3.45
C TRP A 59 0.27 6.71 -4.17
N LEU A 60 -0.87 6.19 -4.61
CA LEU A 60 -0.89 4.98 -5.41
C LEU A 60 -0.35 5.23 -6.82
N GLU A 61 -0.64 6.39 -7.40
CA GLU A 61 -0.11 6.82 -8.70
C GLU A 61 1.41 7.03 -8.63
N GLU A 62 1.89 7.83 -7.68
CA GLU A 62 3.33 8.04 -7.46
C GLU A 62 4.06 6.74 -7.13
N GLY A 63 3.44 5.86 -6.34
CA GLY A 63 3.99 4.55 -6.02
C GLY A 63 4.13 3.65 -7.25
N LEU A 64 3.13 3.62 -8.14
CA LEU A 64 3.18 2.85 -9.39
C LEU A 64 4.27 3.35 -10.33
N GLU A 65 4.39 4.68 -10.46
CA GLU A 65 5.45 5.29 -11.26
C GLU A 65 6.84 4.96 -10.70
N ALA A 66 7.02 5.04 -9.38
CA ALA A 66 8.28 4.75 -8.72
C ALA A 66 8.76 3.31 -8.91
N ILE A 67 7.85 2.33 -8.92
CA ILE A 67 8.19 0.91 -9.13
C ILE A 67 8.24 0.50 -10.62
N GLY A 68 7.86 1.41 -11.54
CA GLY A 68 7.89 1.18 -12.98
C GLY A 68 6.83 0.21 -13.51
N ALA A 69 5.63 0.23 -12.91
CA ALA A 69 4.51 -0.63 -13.29
C ALA A 69 3.70 -0.12 -14.49
#